data_AF-X0QDA6-F1
#
_entry.id   AF-X0QDA6-F1
#
_cell.length_a   1.000
_cell.length_b   1.000
_cell.length_c   1.000
_cell.angle_alpha   90.00
_cell.angle_beta   90.00
_cell.angle_gamma   90.00
#
_symmetry.space_group_name_H-M   'P 1'
#
loop_
_entity.id
_entity.type
_entity.pdbx_description
1 polymer ?
#
loop_
_entity_poly.entity_id
_entity_poly.type
_entity_poly.pdbx_seq_one_letter_code
_entity_poly.pdbx_strand_id
1 'polypeptide(L)' 'MDYTQLRLAWLFNDDNNTAYEVTQSGEPFGGTEVSRQAVAKLIVKILEDDSGKYARKSLGVNEPNTKFDKPSFY' A
#
# COMPACT_ATOMS: atom_id res chain seq x y z
N MET A 1 2.13 -22.41 -0.86
CA MET A 1 2.24 -21.33 -1.86
C MET A 1 2.91 -20.13 -1.21
N ASP A 2 3.75 -19.42 -1.96
CA ASP A 2 4.31 -18.15 -1.53
C ASP A 2 3.40 -17.04 -2.07
N TYR A 3 2.81 -16.28 -1.16
CA TYR A 3 1.82 -15.26 -1.46
C TYR A 3 2.19 -13.95 -0.79
N THR A 4 1.76 -12.85 -1.37
CA THR A 4 1.78 -11.52 -0.73
C THR A 4 0.38 -10.94 -0.88
N GLN A 5 -0.30 -10.70 0.23
CA GLN A 5 -1.61 -10.07 0.21
C GLN A 5 -1.45 -8.57 0.44
N LEU A 6 -2.04 -7.76 -0.44
CA LEU A 6 -2.09 -6.30 -0.29
C LEU A 6 -3.50 -5.89 0.16
N ARG A 7 -3.60 -5.19 1.29
CA ARG A 7 -4.82 -4.56 1.82
C ARG A 7 -4.72 -3.07 1.54
N LEU A 8 -5.44 -2.59 0.54
CA LEU A 8 -5.28 -1.22 0.05
C LEU A 8 -6.25 -0.26 0.74
N ALA A 9 -5.81 0.96 0.98
CA ALA A 9 -6.67 2.09 1.31
C ALA A 9 -7.59 2.46 0.12
N TRP A 10 -8.39 3.52 0.26
CA TRP A 10 -9.22 4.00 -0.84
C TRP A 10 -8.36 4.45 -2.04
N LEU A 11 -8.69 3.95 -3.24
CA LEU A 11 -7.88 4.13 -4.43
C LEU A 11 -8.31 5.35 -5.26
N PHE A 12 -7.36 6.24 -5.54
CA PHE A 12 -7.51 7.34 -6.49
C PHE A 12 -6.46 7.29 -7.60
N ASN A 13 -6.65 8.12 -8.63
CA ASN A 13 -5.73 8.23 -9.77
C ASN A 13 -4.90 9.49 -9.63
N ASP A 14 -3.58 9.32 -9.59
CA ASP A 14 -2.59 10.38 -9.71
C ASP A 14 -1.27 9.72 -10.13
N ASP A 15 -0.84 9.99 -11.36
CA ASP A 15 0.36 9.38 -11.95
C ASP A 15 1.65 9.95 -11.35
N ASN A 16 1.58 11.10 -10.66
CA ASN A 16 2.73 11.73 -10.03
C ASN A 16 2.87 11.33 -8.55
N ASN A 17 1.78 10.87 -7.92
CA ASN A 17 1.83 10.45 -6.53
C ASN A 17 2.28 8.98 -6.43
N THR A 18 3.49 8.76 -5.93
CA THR A 18 4.05 7.42 -5.69
C THR A 18 4.33 7.14 -4.21
N ALA A 19 3.80 7.97 -3.32
CA ALA A 19 4.02 7.86 -1.89
C ALA A 19 3.16 6.73 -1.31
N TYR A 20 3.79 5.83 -0.55
CA TYR A 20 3.10 4.82 0.22
C TYR A 20 3.89 4.47 1.47
N GLU A 21 3.18 4.01 2.49
CA GLU A 21 3.72 3.25 3.62
C GLU A 21 3.08 1.87 3.69
N VAL A 22 3.74 0.96 4.42
CA VAL A 22 3.30 -0.42 4.57
C VAL A 22 3.15 -0.77 6.04
N THR A 23 2.03 -1.38 6.39
CA THR A 23 1.75 -1.91 7.73
C THR A 23 1.62 -3.43 7.71
N GLN A 24 2.09 -4.10 8.77
CA GLN A 24 1.92 -5.55 8.94
C GLN A 24 0.51 -5.91 9.40
N SER A 25 0.17 -7.19 9.35
CA SER A 25 -1.06 -7.69 9.97
C SER A 25 -1.01 -7.43 11.48
N GLY A 26 -2.09 -6.88 12.05
CA GLY A 26 -2.19 -6.53 13.46
C GLY A 26 -1.71 -5.11 13.79
N GLU A 27 -1.05 -4.42 12.87
CA GLU A 27 -0.72 -3.01 13.03
C GLU A 27 -1.94 -2.12 12.65
N PRO A 28 -2.13 -0.98 13.33
CA PRO A 28 -3.14 -0.01 12.93
C PRO A 28 -2.90 0.46 11.49
N PHE A 29 -3.97 0.54 10.71
CA PHE A 29 -3.91 1.04 9.34
C PHE A 29 -3.62 2.57 9.37
N GLY A 30 -2.62 3.02 8.59
CA GLY A 30 -1.99 4.33 8.77
C GLY A 30 -2.71 5.50 8.10
N GLY A 31 -3.54 5.24 7.09
CA GLY A 31 -4.14 6.28 6.25
C GLY A 31 -5.37 5.81 5.49
N THR A 32 -6.12 6.76 4.94
CA THR A 32 -7.46 6.53 4.41
C THR A 32 -7.46 6.36 2.89
N GLU A 33 -6.40 6.82 2.21
CA GLU A 33 -6.29 6.76 0.74
C GLU A 33 -4.90 6.37 0.26
N VAL A 34 -4.81 5.99 -1.02
CA VAL A 34 -3.56 5.72 -1.73
C VAL A 34 -3.77 5.81 -3.24
N SER A 35 -2.78 6.34 -3.97
CA SER A 35 -2.85 6.38 -5.43
C SER A 35 -2.63 4.98 -6.03
N ARG A 36 -3.26 4.69 -7.17
CA ARG A 36 -3.00 3.44 -7.93
C ARG A 36 -1.54 3.35 -8.38
N GLN A 37 -0.90 4.48 -8.67
CA GLN A 37 0.50 4.54 -9.09
C GLN A 37 1.46 4.14 -7.96
N ALA A 38 1.19 4.54 -6.72
CA ALA A 38 1.97 4.14 -5.55
C ALA A 38 1.85 2.62 -5.30
N VAL A 39 0.64 2.06 -5.46
CA VAL A 39 0.42 0.61 -5.37
C VAL A 39 1.19 -0.15 -6.45
N ALA A 40 1.16 0.34 -7.70
CA ALA A 40 1.92 -0.27 -8.80
C ALA A 40 3.44 -0.29 -8.51
N LYS A 41 3.98 0.81 -7.97
CA LYS A 41 5.39 0.89 -7.55
C LYS A 41 5.74 -0.14 -6.47
N LEU A 42 4.86 -0.36 -5.50
CA LEU A 42 5.05 -1.41 -4.49
C LEU A 42 5.01 -2.82 -5.11
N ILE A 43 4.10 -3.09 -6.04
CA ILE A 43 4.01 -4.38 -6.73
C ILE A 43 5.31 -4.68 -7.48
N VAL A 44 5.82 -3.72 -8.27
CA VAL A 44 7.11 -3.87 -8.98
C VAL A 44 8.23 -4.16 -7.98
N LYS A 45 8.31 -3.42 -6.87
CA LYS A 45 9.30 -3.65 -5.81
C LYS A 45 9.19 -5.03 -5.15
N ILE A 46 7.99 -5.61 -5.06
CA ILE A 46 7.78 -6.98 -4.55
C ILE A 46 8.24 -8.00 -5.58
N LEU A 47 7.97 -7.78 -6.86
CA LEU A 47 8.38 -8.67 -7.96
C LEU A 47 9.90 -8.70 -8.18
N GLU A 48 10.57 -7.57 -7.94
CA GLU A 48 12.04 -7.45 -8.02
C GLU A 48 12.76 -7.93 -6.75
N ASP A 49 12.02 -8.36 -5.71
CA ASP A 49 12.62 -8.84 -4.46
C ASP A 49 12.84 -10.36 -4.47
N ASP A 50 14.10 -10.75 -4.60
CA ASP A 50 14.52 -12.16 -4.49
C ASP A 50 14.80 -12.61 -3.04
N SER A 51 14.73 -11.70 -2.06
CA SER A 51 15.06 -12.01 -0.66
C SER A 51 13.97 -12.81 0.06
N GLY A 52 12.74 -12.80 -0.47
CA GLY A 52 11.59 -13.44 0.15
C GLY A 52 11.00 -12.65 1.33
N LYS A 53 11.42 -11.40 1.56
CA LYS A 53 10.91 -10.59 2.70
C LYS A 53 9.40 -10.37 2.66
N TYR A 54 8.80 -10.45 1.47
CA TYR A 54 7.37 -10.27 1.26
C TYR A 54 6.58 -11.61 1.28
N ALA A 55 7.28 -12.74 1.30
CA ALA A 55 6.63 -14.05 1.26
C ALA A 55 5.76 -14.28 2.49
N ARG A 56 4.52 -14.73 2.24
CA ARG A 56 3.49 -15.03 3.26
C ARG A 56 3.20 -13.83 4.16
N LYS A 57 3.27 -12.62 3.60
CA LYS A 57 2.93 -11.38 4.30
C LYS A 57 1.57 -10.86 3.84
N SER A 58 0.90 -10.18 4.76
CA SER A 58 -0.32 -9.43 4.49
C SER A 58 -0.04 -7.98 4.87
N LEU A 59 0.08 -7.12 3.85
CA LEU A 59 0.60 -5.77 3.92
C LEU A 59 -0.55 -4.77 3.73
N GLY A 60 -0.78 -3.91 4.72
CA GLY A 60 -1.61 -2.72 4.54
C GLY A 60 -0.85 -1.68 3.73
N VAL A 61 -1.52 -0.99 2.81
CA VAL A 61 -0.90 0.01 1.92
C VAL A 61 -1.76 1.26 1.91
N ASN A 62 -1.18 2.37 2.36
CA ASN A 62 -1.81 3.68 2.39
C ASN A 62 -0.79 4.78 2.06
N GLU A 63 -1.27 5.96 1.71
CA GLU A 63 -0.44 7.15 1.59
C GLU A 63 -0.12 7.72 2.99
N PRO A 64 1.13 8.11 3.28
CA PRO A 64 1.50 8.69 4.57
C PRO A 64 0.71 9.97 4.88
N ASN A 65 0.42 10.23 6.15
CA ASN A 65 -0.26 11.44 6.63
C ASN A 65 -1.69 11.63 6.09
N THR A 66 -2.36 10.55 5.65
CA THR A 66 -3.76 10.61 5.14
C THR A 66 -4.79 10.03 6.12
N LYS A 67 -4.52 10.09 7.42
CA LYS A 67 -5.42 9.57 8.46
C LYS A 67 -6.59 10.52 8.73
N PHE A 68 -7.43 10.69 7.72
CA PHE A 68 -8.62 11.55 7.73
C PHE A 68 -9.88 10.70 7.93
N ASP A 69 -11.00 11.33 8.30
CA ASP A 69 -12.30 10.64 8.45
C ASP A 69 -12.82 10.04 7.13
N LYS A 70 -12.42 10.63 6.00
CA LYS A 70 -12.77 10.21 4.63
C LYS A 70 -11.63 10.52 3.65
N PRO A 71 -11.56 9.85 2.49
CA PRO A 71 -10.64 10.25 1.43
C PRO A 71 -10.84 11.71 0.99
N SER A 72 -9.76 12.36 0.56
CA SER A 72 -9.71 13.77 0.20
C SER A 72 -10.40 14.09 -1.13
N PHE A 73 -10.46 13.10 -2.03
CA PHE A 73 -11.02 13.24 -3.38
C PHE A 73 -12.56 13.21 -3.45
N TYR A 74 -13.25 13.33 -2.30
CA TYR A 74 -14.71 13.33 -2.19
C TYR A 74 -15.30 14.72 -2.02
#